data_AF-A0A846DNZ3-F1
#
_entry.id   AF-A0A846DNZ3-F1
#
_cell.length_a   1.000
_cell.length_b   1.000
_cell.length_c   1.000
_cell.angle_alpha   90.00
_cell.angle_beta   90.00
_cell.angle_gamma   90.00
#
_symmetry.space_group_name_H-M   'P 1'
#
loop_
_entity.id
_entity.type
_entity.pdbx_description
1 polymer ?
#
loop_
_entity_poly.entity_id
_entity_poly.type
_entity_poly.pdbx_seq_one_letter_code
_entity_poly.pdbx_strand_id
1 'polypeptide(L)'
;MLEALKSKCGEDSYLEQPLSYVQKRSGEQWLIGYDSQQLHQLIEQYSQQFSQLYQEKAPKILLLEQNPLKFIAAFLAAVANNCHIFLGNPHWVKPEWQQVLNQIHPDLIIGELASIIEP
;
A
#
# COMPACT_ATOMS: atom_id res chain seq x y z
N MET A 1 19.34 -27.18 -1.36
CA MET A 1 19.07 -27.08 0.10
C MET A 1 18.09 -25.95 0.45
N LEU A 2 17.90 -24.93 -0.40
CA LEU A 2 16.81 -23.94 -0.27
C LEU A 2 15.46 -24.41 -0.87
N GLU A 3 15.46 -25.40 -1.77
CA GLU A 3 14.21 -25.95 -2.34
C GLU A 3 13.50 -26.95 -1.41
N ALA A 4 14.21 -27.54 -0.45
CA ALA A 4 13.65 -28.52 0.49
C ALA A 4 12.86 -27.88 1.65
N LEU A 5 12.95 -26.56 1.83
CA LEU A 5 12.16 -25.82 2.82
C LEU A 5 10.83 -25.30 2.27
N LYS A 6 10.64 -25.26 0.94
CA LYS A 6 9.35 -24.90 0.33
C LYS A 6 8.35 -26.06 0.32
N SER A 7 8.81 -27.30 0.50
CA SER A 7 8.00 -28.53 0.37
C SER A 7 7.60 -29.17 1.71
N LYS A 8 7.91 -28.53 2.85
CA LYS A 8 7.66 -29.11 4.19
C LYS A 8 6.85 -28.20 5.11
N CYS A 9 6.03 -27.33 4.54
CA CYS A 9 4.90 -26.73 5.24
C CYS A 9 3.64 -27.34 4.63
N GLY A 10 3.09 -28.34 5.33
CA GLY A 10 1.84 -28.96 4.94
C GLY A 10 0.68 -27.97 4.94
N GLU A 11 -0.23 -28.22 4.01
CA GLU A 11 -1.60 -27.72 3.88
C GLU A 11 -2.29 -27.50 5.24
N ASP A 12 -2.29 -26.26 5.70
CA ASP A 12 -3.42 -25.50 6.28
C ASP A 12 -2.90 -24.31 7.08
N SER A 13 -2.89 -23.14 6.44
CA SER A 13 -2.81 -21.84 7.13
C SER A 13 -3.73 -20.89 6.38
N TYR A 14 -4.99 -20.86 6.81
CA TYR A 14 -6.13 -20.03 6.39
C TYR A 14 -5.89 -18.52 6.58
N LEU A 15 -4.75 -18.01 6.14
CA LEU A 15 -4.60 -16.59 5.89
C LEU A 15 -4.84 -16.42 4.39
N GLU A 16 -6.12 -16.37 4.02
CA GLU A 16 -6.46 -15.63 2.81
C GLU A 16 -5.68 -14.31 2.87
N GLN A 17 -4.85 -14.07 1.85
CA GLN A 17 -4.18 -12.78 1.72
C GLN A 17 -5.29 -11.72 1.83
N PRO A 18 -5.16 -10.66 2.64
CA PRO A 18 -6.24 -9.70 2.86
C PRO A 18 -6.91 -9.21 1.56
N LEU A 19 -6.13 -9.18 0.47
CA LEU A 19 -6.62 -8.93 -0.88
C LEU A 19 -7.58 -9.97 -1.46
N SER A 20 -7.33 -11.28 -1.29
CA SER A 20 -8.22 -12.30 -1.87
C SER A 20 -9.62 -12.23 -1.28
N TYR A 21 -9.74 -11.82 -0.01
CA TYR A 21 -11.04 -11.59 0.63
C TYR A 21 -11.76 -10.37 0.03
N VAL A 22 -11.05 -9.25 -0.15
CA VAL A 22 -11.60 -8.03 -0.75
C VAL A 22 -12.00 -8.25 -2.21
N GLN A 23 -11.19 -8.98 -2.98
CA GLN A 23 -11.44 -9.32 -4.38
C GLN A 23 -12.71 -10.18 -4.54
N LYS A 24 -12.88 -11.21 -3.71
CA LYS A 24 -14.07 -12.09 -3.74
C LYS A 24 -15.38 -11.32 -3.53
N ARG A 25 -15.33 -10.21 -2.78
CA ARG A 25 -16.49 -9.37 -2.46
C ARG A 25 -16.55 -8.09 -3.27
N SER A 26 -15.74 -7.94 -4.31
CA SER A 26 -15.71 -6.72 -5.14
C SER A 26 -17.06 -6.39 -5.79
N GLY A 27 -17.88 -7.40 -6.09
CA GLY A 27 -19.25 -7.24 -6.62
C GLY A 27 -20.36 -7.07 -5.58
N GLU A 28 -20.03 -7.07 -4.29
CA GLU A 28 -21.01 -6.93 -3.19
C GLU A 28 -20.98 -5.51 -2.60
N GLN A 29 -22.14 -4.97 -2.21
CA GLN A 29 -22.26 -3.66 -1.58
C GLN A 29 -21.93 -3.70 -0.07
N TRP A 30 -20.75 -4.22 0.28
CA TRP A 30 -20.30 -4.34 1.68
C TRP A 30 -19.58 -3.08 2.19
N LEU A 31 -19.09 -2.24 1.27
CA LEU A 31 -18.34 -1.04 1.58
C LEU A 31 -19.29 0.15 1.74
N ILE A 32 -19.59 0.53 2.99
CA ILE A 32 -20.55 1.61 3.25
C ILE A 32 -19.96 2.96 2.81
N GLY A 33 -20.71 3.70 1.98
CA GLY A 33 -20.36 5.04 1.52
C GLY A 33 -19.38 5.08 0.34
N TYR A 34 -18.93 3.93 -0.17
CA TYR A 34 -18.05 3.83 -1.34
C TYR A 34 -18.39 2.62 -2.21
N ASP A 35 -17.85 2.60 -3.42
CA ASP A 35 -18.02 1.49 -4.35
C ASP A 35 -16.89 0.44 -4.15
N SER A 36 -17.28 -0.82 -3.90
CA SER A 36 -16.38 -1.95 -3.70
C SER A 36 -15.59 -2.35 -4.95
N GLN A 37 -16.18 -2.16 -6.14
CA GLN A 37 -15.52 -2.38 -7.42
C GLN A 37 -14.49 -1.28 -7.66
N GLN A 38 -14.81 -0.03 -7.32
CA GLN A 38 -13.85 1.08 -7.39
C GLN A 38 -12.66 0.84 -6.45
N LEU A 39 -12.90 0.36 -5.23
CA LEU A 39 -11.83 -0.03 -4.30
C LEU A 39 -10.93 -1.10 -4.92
N HIS A 40 -11.52 -2.14 -5.50
CA HIS A 40 -10.78 -3.22 -6.13
C HIS A 40 -9.90 -2.73 -7.29
N GLN A 41 -10.43 -1.86 -8.15
CA GLN A 41 -9.67 -1.27 -9.26
C GLN A 41 -8.48 -0.43 -8.76
N LEU A 42 -8.67 0.40 -7.73
CA LEU A 42 -7.59 1.19 -7.14
C LEU A 42 -6.49 0.30 -6.55
N ILE A 43 -6.87 -0.79 -5.88
CA ILE A 43 -5.93 -1.77 -5.34
C ILE A 43 -5.06 -2.39 -6.45
N GLU A 44 -5.67 -2.76 -7.58
CA GLU A 44 -4.94 -3.33 -8.70
C GLU A 44 -3.96 -2.32 -9.32
N GLN A 45 -4.40 -1.07 -9.48
CA GLN A 45 -3.57 0.02 -9.99
C GLN A 45 -2.34 0.25 -9.11
N TYR A 46 -2.53 0.37 -7.78
CA TYR A 46 -1.41 0.54 -6.86
C TYR A 46 -0.50 -0.69 -6.82
N SER A 47 -1.07 -1.90 -6.89
CA SER A 47 -0.27 -3.13 -6.93
C SER A 47 0.64 -3.18 -8.16
N GLN A 48 0.11 -2.81 -9.33
CA GLN A 48 0.91 -2.70 -10.55
C GLN A 48 2.01 -1.65 -10.39
N GLN A 49 1.69 -0.48 -9.86
CA GLN A 49 2.68 0.58 -9.60
C GLN A 49 3.81 0.11 -8.66
N PHE A 50 3.48 -0.59 -7.57
CA PHE A 50 4.47 -1.09 -6.62
C PHE A 50 5.34 -2.20 -7.20
N SER A 51 4.76 -3.09 -8.01
CA SER A 51 5.52 -4.13 -8.68
C SER A 51 6.58 -3.57 -9.64
N GLN A 52 6.33 -2.42 -10.26
CA GLN A 52 7.28 -1.74 -11.15
C GLN A 52 8.44 -1.07 -10.39
N LEU A 53 8.23 -0.68 -9.12
CA LEU A 53 9.27 -0.13 -8.26
C LEU A 53 10.16 -1.20 -7.64
N TYR A 54 9.72 -2.46 -7.70
CA TYR A 54 10.45 -3.57 -7.12
C TYR A 54 11.75 -3.81 -7.91
N GLN A 55 12.88 -3.61 -7.24
CA GLN A 55 14.20 -3.94 -7.76
C GLN A 55 14.79 -5.07 -6.91
N GLU A 56 15.96 -4.86 -6.29
CA GLU A 56 16.61 -5.84 -5.41
C GLU A 56 16.00 -5.85 -3.98
N LYS A 57 15.25 -4.81 -3.61
CA LYS A 57 14.64 -4.63 -2.28
C LYS A 57 13.19 -4.19 -2.40
N ALA A 58 12.40 -4.50 -1.37
CA ALA A 58 11.02 -4.03 -1.27
C ALA A 58 10.98 -2.49 -1.21
N PRO A 59 10.10 -1.84 -1.99
CA PRO A 59 10.03 -0.39 -2.03
C PRO A 59 9.47 0.18 -0.72
N LYS A 60 9.97 1.34 -0.33
CA LYS A 60 9.52 2.13 0.82
C LYS A 60 8.48 3.15 0.35
N ILE A 61 7.26 2.99 0.82
CA ILE A 61 6.11 3.82 0.45
C ILE A 61 5.74 4.71 1.62
N LEU A 62 5.74 6.02 1.42
CA LEU A 62 5.19 6.99 2.38
C LEU A 62 3.75 7.34 1.97
N LEU A 63 2.77 6.93 2.77
CA LEU A 63 1.34 7.11 2.52
C LEU A 63 0.77 8.27 3.35
N LEU A 64 0.30 9.30 2.66
CA LEU A 64 -0.25 10.57 3.18
C LEU A 64 -1.64 10.87 2.60
N GLU A 65 -2.24 9.91 1.91
CA GLU A 65 -3.51 10.09 1.22
C GLU A 65 -4.64 10.42 2.20
N GLN A 66 -5.37 11.50 1.90
CA GLN A 66 -6.48 12.00 2.70
C GLN A 66 -7.81 11.40 2.26
N ASN A 67 -7.94 11.02 0.99
CA ASN A 67 -9.11 10.32 0.51
C ASN A 67 -9.13 8.89 1.08
N PRO A 68 -10.11 8.53 1.91
CA PRO A 68 -10.10 7.26 2.62
C PRO A 68 -10.16 6.04 1.70
N LEU A 69 -10.82 6.15 0.53
CA LEU A 69 -10.90 5.07 -0.45
C LEU A 69 -9.53 4.82 -1.10
N LYS A 70 -8.84 5.88 -1.51
CA LYS A 70 -7.49 5.77 -2.07
C LYS A 70 -6.48 5.32 -1.02
N PHE A 71 -6.61 5.81 0.22
CA PHE A 71 -5.76 5.42 1.34
C PHE A 71 -5.83 3.92 1.58
N ILE A 72 -7.03 3.37 1.76
CA ILE A 72 -7.18 1.94 2.04
C ILE A 72 -6.75 1.08 0.84
N ALA A 73 -6.99 1.55 -0.38
CA ALA A 73 -6.54 0.87 -1.59
C ALA A 73 -5.01 0.77 -1.67
N ALA A 74 -4.31 1.90 -1.49
CA ALA A 74 -2.85 1.95 -1.50
C ALA A 74 -2.24 1.12 -0.36
N PHE A 75 -2.85 1.19 0.84
CA PHE A 75 -2.41 0.41 2.00
C PHE A 75 -2.51 -1.09 1.73
N LEU A 76 -3.67 -1.57 1.28
CA LEU A 76 -3.90 -2.99 1.00
C LEU A 76 -2.97 -3.50 -0.11
N ALA A 77 -2.79 -2.71 -1.17
CA ALA A 77 -1.87 -3.03 -2.25
C ALA A 77 -0.42 -3.13 -1.74
N ALA A 78 0.03 -2.21 -0.88
CA ALA A 78 1.39 -2.20 -0.35
C ALA A 78 1.66 -3.43 0.54
N VAL A 79 0.72 -3.77 1.42
CA VAL A 79 0.80 -4.95 2.29
C VAL A 79 0.92 -6.23 1.45
N ALA A 80 0.09 -6.37 0.42
CA ALA A 80 0.11 -7.56 -0.43
C ALA A 80 1.36 -7.68 -1.31
N ASN A 81 1.96 -6.56 -1.68
CA ASN A 81 3.22 -6.53 -2.43
C ASN A 81 4.46 -6.54 -1.51
N ASN A 82 4.28 -6.79 -0.20
CA ASN A 82 5.36 -6.81 0.81
C ASN A 82 6.21 -5.53 0.82
N CYS A 83 5.62 -4.38 0.49
CA CYS A 83 6.30 -3.09 0.53
C CYS A 83 6.51 -2.62 1.99
N HIS A 84 7.54 -1.82 2.21
CA HIS A 84 7.72 -1.12 3.48
C HIS A 84 6.82 0.12 3.51
N ILE A 85 5.71 0.06 4.24
CA ILE A 85 4.76 1.18 4.31
C ILE A 85 4.97 2.03 5.56
N PHE A 86 5.01 3.36 5.36
CA PHE A 86 5.08 4.36 6.40
C PHE A 86 3.83 5.24 6.31
N LEU A 87 3.05 5.29 7.39
CA LEU A 87 1.86 6.15 7.46
C LEU A 87 2.29 7.54 7.93
N GLY A 88 2.05 8.55 7.10
CA GLY A 88 2.42 9.93 7.38
C GLY A 88 1.22 10.81 7.69
N ASN A 89 1.50 12.04 8.15
CA ASN A 89 0.50 13.08 8.31
C ASN A 89 0.54 14.07 7.13
N PRO A 90 -0.54 14.21 6.35
CA PRO A 90 -0.58 15.16 5.23
C PRO A 90 -0.44 16.63 5.67
N HIS A 91 -0.67 16.94 6.93
CA HIS A 91 -0.57 18.29 7.50
C HIS A 91 0.81 18.62 8.06
N TRP A 92 1.83 17.79 7.79
CA TRP A 92 3.18 18.08 8.25
C TRP A 92 3.69 19.41 7.72
N VAL A 93 4.38 20.15 8.59
CA VAL A 93 5.10 21.36 8.21
C VAL A 93 6.50 21.02 7.70
N LYS A 94 7.16 21.97 7.02
CA LYS A 94 8.46 21.78 6.36
C LYS A 94 9.54 21.11 7.24
N PRO A 95 9.71 21.46 8.54
CA PRO A 95 10.67 20.78 9.41
C PRO A 95 10.36 19.29 9.61
N GLU A 96 9.09 18.92 9.78
CA GLU A 96 8.66 17.53 9.98
C GLU A 96 8.89 16.72 8.71
N TRP A 97 8.53 17.29 7.56
CA TRP A 97 8.83 16.72 6.25
C TRP A 97 10.33 16.43 6.07
N GLN A 98 11.19 17.39 6.38
CA GLN A 98 12.64 17.21 6.29
C GLN A 98 13.13 16.09 7.20
N GLN A 99 12.65 16.03 8.44
CA GLN A 99 13.04 14.97 9.38
C GLN A 99 12.64 13.58 8.87
N VAL A 100 11.41 13.42 8.40
CA VAL A 100 10.89 12.14 7.90
C VAL A 100 11.63 11.70 6.64
N LEU A 101 11.83 12.59 5.68
CA LEU A 101 12.52 12.28 4.42
C LEU A 101 14.00 11.92 4.65
N ASN A 102 14.67 12.57 5.59
CA ASN A 102 16.06 12.28 5.97
C ASN A 102 16.22 10.93 6.69
N GLN A 103 15.16 10.34 7.24
CA GLN A 103 15.23 9.06 7.93
C GLN A 103 14.76 7.90 7.06
N ILE A 104 13.64 8.10 6.36
CA ILE A 104 12.96 7.01 5.65
C ILE A 104 13.49 6.85 4.23
N HIS A 105 13.83 7.96 3.56
CA HIS A 105 14.18 7.99 2.13
C HIS A 105 13.19 7.17 1.28
N PRO A 106 11.90 7.57 1.21
CA PRO A 106 10.89 6.79 0.51
C PRO A 106 11.16 6.72 -1.00
N ASP A 107 10.85 5.58 -1.61
CA ASP A 107 10.93 5.36 -3.05
C ASP A 107 9.70 5.94 -3.77
N LEU A 108 8.57 6.01 -3.07
CA LEU A 108 7.33 6.62 -3.54
C LEU A 108 6.57 7.28 -2.39
N ILE A 109 6.01 8.46 -2.67
CA ILE A 109 5.11 9.19 -1.78
C ILE A 109 3.73 9.21 -2.43
N ILE A 110 2.69 8.80 -1.68
CA ILE A 110 1.30 8.77 -2.15
C ILE A 110 0.47 9.73 -1.30
N GLY A 111 -0.24 10.64 -1.95
CA GLY A 111 -1.18 11.57 -1.33
C GLY A 111 -1.12 12.94 -1.99
N GLU A 112 -2.11 13.78 -1.70
CA GLU A 112 -2.08 15.17 -2.16
C GLU A 112 -1.03 15.96 -1.36
N LEU A 113 0.07 16.31 -2.03
CA LEU A 113 1.06 17.24 -1.51
C LEU A 113 0.49 18.66 -1.62
N ALA A 114 -0.49 18.99 -0.79
CA ALA A 114 -0.97 20.36 -0.68
C ALA A 114 0.22 21.26 -0.28
N SER A 115 0.66 22.10 -1.21
CA SER A 115 1.50 23.30 -1.00
C SER A 115 2.89 23.16 -0.36
N ILE A 116 3.48 21.97 -0.21
CA ILE A 116 4.84 21.82 0.36
C ILE A 116 5.96 22.21 -0.63
N ILE A 117 5.61 22.44 -1.90
CA ILE A 117 6.52 22.92 -2.95
C ILE A 117 6.07 24.31 -3.44
N GLU A 118 5.94 25.28 -2.54
CA GLU A 118 6.18 26.67 -2.95
C GLU A 118 7.50 27.15 -2.30
N PRO A 119 8.42 27.73 -3.10
CA PRO A 119 9.71 28.24 -2.61
C PRO A 119 9.54 29.42 -1.64
#